data_AF-B3CG56-F1
#
_entry.id   AF-B3CG56-F1
#
_cell.length_a   1.000
_cell.length_b   1.000
_cell.length_c   1.000
_cell.angle_alpha   90.00
_cell.angle_beta   90.00
_cell.angle_gamma   90.00
#
_symmetry.space_group_name_H-M   'P 1'
#
loop_
_entity.id
_entity.type
_entity.pdbx_description
1 polymer ?
#
loop_
_entity_poly.entity_id
_entity_poly.type
_entity_poly.pdbx_seq_one_letter_code
_entity_poly.pdbx_strand_id
1 'polypeptide(L)'
;MMFADDRSIDNLQQLFIEFKKYLNLQKEYTKLEITEKLSILLSALILLSVVIILGMVALFYLSFALAYILDPLVGGLMVSFSIIACFHLLLVLLVITFRKKLIINPMVNFIAGLFFDNDNEK
;
A
#
# COMPACT_ATOMS: atom_id res chain seq x y z
N MET A 1 28.64 -59.37 2.09
CA MET A 1 27.67 -58.39 2.62
C MET A 1 28.00 -57.00 2.07
N MET A 2 27.98 -56.83 0.74
CA MET A 2 28.58 -55.68 0.03
C MET A 2 27.65 -55.11 -1.07
N PHE A 3 26.33 -55.23 -0.90
CA PHE A 3 25.35 -54.84 -1.95
C PHE A 3 24.19 -53.95 -1.45
N ALA A 4 24.16 -53.65 -0.15
CA ALA A 4 23.15 -52.77 0.45
C ALA A 4 23.68 -51.36 0.72
N ASP A 5 24.98 -51.22 1.01
CA ASP A 5 25.61 -49.96 1.41
C ASP A 5 25.72 -48.98 0.23
N ASP A 6 26.37 -49.37 -0.88
CA ASP A 6 26.56 -48.50 -2.06
C ASP A 6 25.24 -47.96 -2.64
N ARG A 7 24.22 -48.81 -2.80
CA ARG A 7 22.91 -48.39 -3.33
C ARG A 7 22.16 -47.44 -2.41
N SER A 8 22.36 -47.56 -1.10
CA SER A 8 21.72 -46.68 -0.12
C SER A 8 22.40 -45.31 -0.07
N ILE A 9 23.72 -45.26 -0.27
CA ILE A 9 24.50 -44.02 -0.36
C ILE A 9 24.17 -43.26 -1.66
N ASP A 10 24.02 -43.95 -2.78
CA ASP A 10 23.57 -43.33 -4.05
C ASP A 10 22.16 -42.72 -3.93
N ASN A 11 21.23 -43.43 -3.29
CA ASN A 11 19.87 -42.92 -3.05
C ASN A 11 19.85 -41.70 -2.12
N LEU A 12 20.67 -41.69 -1.07
CA LEU A 12 20.81 -40.53 -0.19
C LEU A 12 21.42 -39.32 -0.92
N GLN A 13 22.40 -39.54 -1.81
CA GLN A 13 22.94 -38.49 -2.65
C GLN A 13 21.89 -37.94 -3.63
N GLN A 14 21.08 -38.80 -4.27
CA GLN A 14 19.99 -38.36 -5.12
C GLN A 14 18.93 -37.57 -4.35
N LEU A 15 18.55 -38.01 -3.16
CA LEU A 15 17.64 -37.29 -2.28
C LEU A 15 18.18 -35.90 -1.91
N PHE A 16 19.49 -35.79 -1.64
CA PHE A 16 20.14 -34.51 -1.35
C PHE A 16 20.16 -33.57 -2.56
N ILE A 17 20.35 -34.11 -3.76
CA ILE A 17 20.31 -33.36 -5.02
C ILE A 17 18.90 -32.86 -5.30
N GLU A 18 17.87 -33.71 -5.15
CA GLU A 18 16.47 -33.32 -5.30
C GLU A 18 16.04 -32.30 -4.25
N PHE A 19 16.43 -32.49 -2.99
CA PHE A 19 16.15 -31.54 -1.92
C PHE A 19 16.80 -30.18 -2.20
N LYS A 20 18.07 -30.17 -2.65
CA LYS A 20 18.75 -28.94 -3.07
C LYS A 20 18.04 -28.29 -4.26
N LYS A 21 17.54 -29.08 -5.22
CA LYS A 21 16.79 -28.60 -6.37
C LYS A 21 15.44 -27.98 -5.94
N TYR A 22 14.76 -28.61 -5.00
CA TYR A 22 13.51 -28.13 -4.40
C TYR A 22 13.71 -26.82 -3.64
N LEU A 23 14.77 -26.71 -2.82
CA LEU A 23 15.12 -25.45 -2.14
C LEU A 23 15.46 -24.34 -3.13
N ASN A 24 16.13 -24.66 -4.23
CA ASN A 24 16.46 -23.68 -5.26
C ASN A 24 15.19 -23.18 -5.98
N LEU A 25 14.28 -24.10 -6.33
CA LEU A 25 12.96 -23.76 -6.85
C LEU A 25 12.21 -22.86 -5.86
N GLN A 26 12.09 -23.26 -4.60
CA GLN A 26 11.34 -22.52 -3.58
C GLN A 26 11.90 -21.11 -3.38
N LYS A 27 13.23 -20.95 -3.47
CA LYS A 27 13.88 -19.64 -3.43
C LYS A 27 13.54 -18.76 -4.64
N GLU A 28 13.48 -19.35 -5.83
CA GLU A 28 13.11 -18.66 -7.06
C GLU A 28 11.62 -18.27 -7.06
N TYR A 29 10.73 -19.18 -6.66
CA TYR A 29 9.31 -18.91 -6.45
C TYR A 29 9.07 -17.79 -5.43
N THR A 30 9.71 -17.88 -4.25
CA THR A 30 9.58 -16.84 -3.21
C THR A 30 10.07 -15.48 -3.73
N LYS A 31 11.17 -15.46 -4.49
CA LYS A 31 11.68 -14.22 -5.10
C LYS A 31 10.70 -13.63 -6.11
N LEU A 32 10.08 -14.47 -6.94
CA LEU A 32 9.10 -14.06 -7.93
C LEU A 32 7.85 -13.46 -7.26
N GLU A 33 7.32 -14.19 -6.27
CA GLU A 33 6.13 -13.81 -5.50
C GLU A 33 6.34 -12.49 -4.74
N ILE A 34 7.49 -12.33 -4.07
CA ILE A 34 7.87 -11.07 -3.41
C ILE A 34 7.94 -9.93 -4.44
N THR A 35 8.52 -10.18 -5.61
CA THR A 35 8.67 -9.16 -6.66
C THR A 35 7.30 -8.72 -7.20
N GLU A 36 6.40 -9.67 -7.41
CA GLU A 36 5.04 -9.39 -7.86
C GLU A 36 4.26 -8.54 -6.84
N LYS A 37 4.24 -8.96 -5.57
CA LYS A 37 3.59 -8.20 -4.50
C LYS A 37 4.16 -6.79 -4.32
N LEU A 38 5.49 -6.67 -4.37
CA LEU A 38 6.16 -5.36 -4.32
C LEU A 38 5.77 -4.49 -5.50
N SER A 39 5.68 -5.05 -6.70
CA SER A 39 5.29 -4.33 -7.91
C SER A 39 3.86 -3.79 -7.81
N ILE A 40 2.91 -4.62 -7.33
CA ILE A 40 1.52 -4.20 -7.09
C ILE A 40 1.45 -3.09 -6.04
N LEU A 41 2.16 -3.24 -4.92
CA LEU A 41 2.23 -2.23 -3.86
C LEU A 41 2.81 -0.92 -4.39
N LEU A 42 3.92 -0.97 -5.13
CA LEU A 42 4.56 0.20 -5.73
C LEU A 42 3.64 0.88 -6.73
N SER A 43 2.97 0.13 -7.60
CA SER A 43 2.02 0.67 -8.57
C SER A 43 0.86 1.39 -7.88
N ALA A 44 0.26 0.76 -6.86
CA ALA A 44 -0.79 1.38 -6.05
C ALA A 44 -0.30 2.64 -5.32
N LEU A 45 0.93 2.61 -4.78
CA LEU A 45 1.53 3.75 -4.10
C LEU A 45 1.76 4.93 -5.05
N ILE A 46 2.26 4.68 -6.26
CA ILE A 46 2.45 5.70 -7.29
C ILE A 46 1.11 6.30 -7.69
N LEU A 47 0.11 5.48 -7.98
CA LEU A 47 -1.24 5.95 -8.34
C LEU A 47 -1.83 6.83 -7.23
N LEU A 48 -1.78 6.35 -5.98
CA LEU A 48 -2.26 7.09 -4.82
C LEU A 48 -1.52 8.43 -4.67
N SER A 49 -0.20 8.43 -4.85
CA SER A 49 0.62 9.64 -4.78
C SER A 49 0.21 10.66 -5.83
N VAL A 50 0.01 10.24 -7.08
CA VAL A 50 -0.44 11.12 -8.17
C VAL A 50 -1.82 11.70 -7.87
N VAL A 51 -2.77 10.88 -7.41
CA VAL A 51 -4.12 11.32 -7.04
C VAL A 51 -4.08 12.33 -5.89
N ILE A 52 -3.27 12.10 -4.86
CA ILE A 52 -3.11 13.02 -3.73
C ILE A 52 -2.53 14.36 -4.19
N ILE A 53 -1.50 14.35 -5.05
CA ILE A 53 -0.88 15.57 -5.56
C ILE A 53 -1.89 16.38 -6.39
N LEU A 54 -2.55 15.72 -7.36
CA LEU A 54 -3.58 16.38 -8.18
C LEU A 54 -4.75 16.89 -7.33
N GLY A 55 -5.18 16.09 -6.35
CA GLY A 55 -6.23 16.46 -5.40
C GLY A 55 -5.85 17.67 -4.57
N MET A 56 -4.61 17.75 -4.06
CA MET A 56 -4.13 18.93 -3.32
C MET A 56 -4.15 20.18 -4.20
N VAL A 57 -3.65 20.10 -5.44
CA VAL A 57 -3.65 21.23 -6.37
C VAL A 57 -5.08 21.68 -6.67
N ALA A 58 -5.99 20.74 -6.95
CA ALA A 58 -7.40 21.04 -7.21
C ALA A 58 -8.09 21.68 -6.00
N LEU A 59 -7.92 21.14 -4.80
CA LEU A 59 -8.48 21.68 -3.56
C LEU A 59 -7.94 23.08 -3.25
N PHE A 60 -6.67 23.33 -3.57
CA PHE A 60 -6.07 24.65 -3.42
C PHE A 60 -6.74 25.68 -4.34
N TYR A 61 -6.89 25.38 -5.63
CA TYR A 61 -7.60 26.24 -6.58
C TYR A 61 -9.08 26.43 -6.21
N LEU A 62 -9.75 25.37 -5.73
CA LEU A 62 -11.13 25.44 -5.25
C LEU A 62 -11.23 26.39 -4.05
N SER A 63 -10.27 26.35 -3.13
CA SER A 63 -10.21 27.28 -2.01
C SER A 63 -10.06 28.73 -2.46
N PHE A 64 -9.25 29.01 -3.50
CA PHE A 64 -9.20 30.33 -4.12
C PHE A 64 -10.53 30.74 -4.73
N ALA A 65 -11.16 29.85 -5.51
CA ALA A 65 -12.46 30.13 -6.11
C ALA A 65 -13.52 30.47 -5.05
N LEU A 66 -13.58 29.71 -3.95
CA LEU A 66 -14.45 30.02 -2.81
C LEU A 66 -14.10 31.36 -2.18
N ALA A 67 -12.81 31.67 -1.99
CA ALA A 67 -12.41 32.94 -1.40
C ALA A 67 -12.88 34.14 -2.24
N TYR A 68 -12.78 34.06 -3.56
CA TYR A 68 -13.28 35.09 -4.49
C TYR A 68 -14.80 35.20 -4.51
N ILE A 69 -15.52 34.08 -4.39
CA ILE A 69 -16.99 34.10 -4.29
C ILE A 69 -17.42 34.75 -2.96
N LEU A 70 -16.71 34.46 -1.87
CA LEU A 70 -17.00 35.02 -0.55
C LEU A 70 -16.57 36.48 -0.41
N ASP A 71 -15.55 36.93 -1.14
CA ASP A 71 -14.98 38.28 -1.07
C ASP A 71 -16.03 39.42 -1.01
N PRO A 72 -16.99 39.53 -1.95
CA PRO A 72 -18.01 40.57 -1.88
C PRO A 72 -19.05 40.36 -0.76
N LEU A 73 -19.20 39.15 -0.23
CA LEU A 73 -20.15 38.87 0.87
C LEU A 73 -19.58 39.23 2.24
N VAL A 74 -18.30 38.96 2.47
CA VAL A 74 -17.66 39.14 3.79
C VAL A 74 -16.84 40.43 3.90
N GLY A 75 -16.81 41.23 2.84
CA GLY A 75 -16.19 42.56 2.84
C GLY A 75 -14.67 42.53 2.66
N GLY A 76 -14.11 41.48 2.06
CA GLY A 76 -12.69 41.41 1.72
C GLY A 76 -12.08 40.00 1.73
N LEU A 77 -11.10 39.79 0.85
CA LEU A 77 -10.37 38.53 0.67
C LEU A 77 -9.76 38.00 1.97
N MET A 78 -9.26 38.90 2.84
CA MET A 78 -8.66 38.53 4.11
C MET A 78 -9.65 37.80 5.04
N VAL A 79 -10.90 38.26 5.07
CA VAL A 79 -11.96 37.66 5.89
C VAL A 79 -12.42 36.36 5.25
N SER A 80 -12.56 36.31 3.93
CA SER A 80 -12.90 35.09 3.18
C SER A 80 -11.90 33.96 3.43
N PHE A 81 -10.59 34.24 3.33
CA PHE A 81 -9.56 33.23 3.62
C PHE A 81 -9.55 32.82 5.09
N SER A 82 -9.83 33.73 6.02
CA SER A 82 -9.90 33.40 7.46
C SER A 82 -11.04 32.42 7.76
N ILE A 83 -12.21 32.59 7.13
CA ILE A 83 -13.34 31.68 7.26
C ILE A 83 -13.01 30.32 6.65
N ILE A 84 -12.44 30.30 5.44
CA ILE A 84 -12.04 29.06 4.77
C ILE A 84 -10.98 28.31 5.57
N ALA A 85 -10.03 29.01 6.18
CA ALA A 85 -9.02 28.42 7.05
C ALA A 85 -9.64 27.81 8.31
N CYS A 86 -10.61 28.50 8.93
CA CYS A 86 -11.34 27.97 10.08
C CYS A 86 -12.12 26.70 9.71
N PHE A 87 -12.77 26.69 8.55
CA PHE A 87 -13.46 25.51 8.02
C PHE A 87 -12.49 24.34 7.80
N HIS A 88 -11.32 24.57 7.19
CA HIS A 88 -10.31 23.53 7.00
C HIS A 88 -9.80 22.97 8.34
N LEU A 89 -9.60 23.82 9.35
CA LEU A 89 -9.16 23.41 10.67
C LEU A 89 -10.20 22.50 11.35
N LEU A 90 -11.49 22.83 11.23
CA LEU A 90 -12.59 21.97 11.68
C LEU A 90 -12.62 20.64 10.93
N LEU A 91 -12.38 20.66 9.62
CA LEU A 91 -12.32 19.45 8.79
C LEU A 91 -11.18 18.52 9.25
N VAL A 92 -9.99 19.08 9.52
CA VAL A 92 -8.85 18.34 10.08
C VAL A 92 -9.21 17.73 11.43
N LEU A 93 -9.86 18.49 12.30
CA LEU A 93 -10.27 18.01 13.62
C LEU A 93 -11.27 16.84 13.52
N LEU A 94 -12.19 16.92 12.55
CA LEU A 94 -13.13 15.84 12.24
C LEU A 94 -12.40 14.60 11.73
N VAL A 95 -11.47 14.75 10.78
CA VAL A 95 -10.65 13.64 10.26
C VAL A 95 -9.84 12.98 11.37
N ILE A 96 -9.26 13.74 12.29
CA ILE A 96 -8.52 13.19 13.44
C ILE A 96 -9.45 12.36 14.35
N THR A 97 -10.69 12.81 14.53
CA THR A 97 -11.70 12.09 15.34
C THR A 97 -12.09 10.78 14.66
N PHE A 98 -12.30 10.79 13.35
CA PHE A 98 -12.65 9.60 12.55
C PHE A 98 -11.43 8.81 12.03
N ARG A 99 -10.21 9.13 12.49
CA ARG A 99 -8.94 8.60 11.96
C ARG A 99 -8.91 7.07 11.87
N LYS A 100 -9.51 6.40 12.85
CA LYS A 100 -9.57 4.93 12.91
C LYS A 100 -10.34 4.34 11.73
N LYS A 101 -11.45 4.97 11.35
CA LYS A 101 -12.32 4.48 10.27
C LYS A 101 -11.84 4.92 8.89
N LEU A 102 -11.30 6.14 8.78
CA LEU A 102 -10.90 6.73 7.50
C LEU A 102 -9.48 6.35 7.04
N ILE A 103 -8.53 6.18 7.96
CA ILE A 103 -7.11 5.94 7.62
C ILE A 103 -6.72 4.52 7.99
N ILE A 104 -6.94 4.12 9.24
CA ILE A 104 -6.43 2.85 9.76
C ILE A 104 -7.14 1.66 9.10
N ASN A 105 -8.47 1.70 9.00
CA ASN A 105 -9.24 0.60 8.41
C ASN A 105 -8.85 0.27 6.96
N PRO A 106 -8.84 1.22 6.00
CA PRO A 106 -8.44 0.91 4.63
C PRO A 106 -6.96 0.50 4.53
N MET A 107 -6.08 1.07 5.34
CA MET A 107 -4.67 0.70 5.35
C MET A 107 -4.47 -0.74 5.86
N VAL A 108 -5.17 -1.13 6.93
CA VAL A 108 -5.16 -2.50 7.45
C VAL A 108 -5.75 -3.47 6.45
N ASN A 109 -6.85 -3.12 5.78
CA ASN A 109 -7.47 -4.00 4.78
C ASN A 109 -6.59 -4.16 3.53
N PHE A 110 -5.85 -3.14 3.12
CA PHE A 110 -4.90 -3.22 2.01
C PHE A 110 -3.69 -4.10 2.34
N ILE A 111 -3.10 -3.92 3.53
CA ILE A 111 -2.01 -4.78 4.00
C ILE A 111 -2.53 -6.22 4.15
N ALA A 112 -3.70 -6.41 4.77
CA ALA A 112 -4.31 -7.72 4.91
C ALA A 112 -4.54 -8.39 3.54
N GLY A 113 -5.08 -7.66 2.54
CA GLY A 113 -5.22 -8.17 1.18
C GLY A 113 -3.88 -8.60 0.57
N LEU A 114 -2.83 -7.79 0.69
CA LEU A 114 -1.51 -8.11 0.15
C LEU A 114 -0.84 -9.34 0.82
N PHE A 115 -1.08 -9.57 2.11
CA PHE A 115 -0.47 -10.69 2.83
C PHE A 115 -1.33 -11.96 2.78
N PHE A 116 -2.65 -11.86 2.97
CA PHE A 116 -3.54 -13.02 3.09
C PHE A 116 -4.10 -13.55 1.77
N ASP A 117 -4.10 -12.81 0.65
CA ASP A 117 -4.53 -13.39 -0.63
C ASP A 117 -3.62 -14.53 -1.12
N ASN A 118 -2.38 -14.64 -0.60
CA ASN A 118 -1.50 -15.75 -0.96
C ASN A 118 -1.62 -17.00 -0.07
N ASP A 119 -2.34 -16.92 1.05
CA ASP A 119 -2.54 -18.09 1.92
C ASP A 119 -3.75 -18.93 1.49
N ASN A 120 -4.64 -18.39 0.65
CA ASN A 120 -5.87 -19.06 0.21
C ASN A 120 -5.72 -19.85 -1.10
N GLU A 121 -4.51 -19.93 -1.68
CA GLU A 121 -4.22 -20.72 -2.88
C GLU A 121 -3.30 -21.93 -2.58
N LYS A 122 -3.45 -22.53 -1.38
CA LYS A 122 -2.87 -23.85 -1.05
C LYS A 122 -3.91 -24.95 -0.98
#